data_AF-A0A9Q9XDQ6-F1
#
_entry.id   AF-A0A9Q9XDQ6-F1
#
_cell.length_a   1.000
_cell.length_b   1.000
_cell.length_c   1.000
_cell.angle_alpha   90.00
_cell.angle_beta   90.00
_cell.angle_gamma   90.00
#
_symmetry.space_group_name_H-M   'P 1'
#
loop_
_entity.id
_entity.type
_entity.pdbx_description
1 polymer ?
#
loop_
_entity_poly.entity_id
_entity_poly.type
_entity_poly.pdbx_seq_one_letter_code
_entity_poly.pdbx_strand_id
1 'polypeptide(L)'
;MNMTFSCAYPLIQTLSMPMGVQAEGGLISEELPAGQGTYQIRMIPYHDAQFTSPYDGQVQVEVNQQMYVAVDVEGVDRNQIATVLDNCWATPVNDSDYHIRWNLIMRECQNPDDGTVEVLQNGNGTTSYFSFRMFTFSGISDRIFLHCQVHLCLVQNGRCALSCDPGYRRRRRRSLDFYHSAANHHGSLRKLSNPDK
;
A
#
# COMPACT_ATOMS: atom_id res chain seq x y z
N MET A 1 -27.42 -19.89 24.49
CA MET A 1 -26.02 -19.41 24.59
C MET A 1 -25.73 -18.59 23.34
N ASN A 2 -25.61 -17.27 23.46
CA ASN A 2 -25.14 -16.43 22.34
C ASN A 2 -23.63 -16.31 22.47
N MET A 3 -22.91 -16.95 21.55
CA MET A 3 -21.46 -16.83 21.46
C MET A 3 -21.16 -15.79 20.37
N THR A 4 -20.71 -14.60 20.79
CA THR A 4 -20.29 -13.54 19.87
C THR A 4 -18.86 -13.80 19.43
N PHE A 5 -18.66 -14.03 18.14
CA PHE A 5 -17.33 -14.11 17.52
C PHE A 5 -16.96 -12.72 16.98
N SER A 6 -15.73 -12.28 17.24
CA SER A 6 -15.18 -11.02 16.73
C SER A 6 -13.76 -11.29 16.25
N CYS A 7 -13.47 -10.95 14.99
CA CYS A 7 -12.11 -10.99 14.44
C CYS A 7 -11.51 -9.59 14.53
N ALA A 8 -10.25 -9.49 14.95
CA ALA A 8 -9.45 -8.28 14.83
C ALA A 8 -8.44 -8.50 13.70
N TYR A 9 -8.03 -7.45 12.99
CA TYR A 9 -7.00 -7.51 11.94
C TYR A 9 -5.98 -6.40 12.21
N PRO A 10 -4.67 -6.59 11.94
CA PRO A 10 -3.69 -5.53 12.07
C PRO A 10 -4.09 -4.46 11.06
N LEU A 11 -4.45 -3.28 11.57
CA LEU A 11 -5.12 -2.30 10.74
C LEU A 11 -4.16 -1.65 9.75
N ILE A 12 -2.84 -1.70 9.90
CA ILE A 12 -1.94 -0.95 9.00
C ILE A 12 -0.66 -1.73 8.77
N GLN A 13 -0.27 -1.95 7.51
CA GLN A 13 0.98 -2.58 7.11
C GLN A 13 1.67 -1.80 5.99
N THR A 14 3.00 -1.78 5.96
CA THR A 14 3.79 -1.11 4.90
C THR A 14 4.52 -2.13 4.06
N LEU A 15 4.26 -2.15 2.76
CA LEU A 15 4.92 -3.04 1.79
C LEU A 15 5.74 -2.24 0.77
N SER A 16 6.91 -2.75 0.41
CA SER A 16 7.91 -2.09 -0.46
C SER A 16 8.25 -2.93 -1.70
N MET A 17 8.49 -2.30 -2.85
CA MET A 17 8.92 -2.95 -4.10
C MET A 17 9.97 -2.13 -4.86
N PRO A 18 11.05 -2.72 -5.39
CA PRO A 18 11.93 -2.03 -6.33
C PRO A 18 11.26 -1.82 -7.70
N MET A 19 11.55 -0.69 -8.33
CA MET A 19 11.15 -0.25 -9.66
C MET A 19 12.40 0.36 -10.34
N GLY A 20 13.03 -0.37 -11.26
CA GLY A 20 14.31 -0.02 -11.89
C GLY A 20 14.84 -1.22 -12.66
N VAL A 21 16.16 -1.46 -12.73
CA VAL A 21 16.77 -2.68 -13.33
C VAL A 21 16.16 -4.00 -12.79
N GLN A 22 15.36 -3.95 -11.72
CA GLN A 22 14.49 -4.99 -11.19
C GLN A 22 13.11 -4.40 -10.88
N ALA A 23 12.05 -4.97 -11.46
CA ALA A 23 10.66 -4.68 -11.10
C ALA A 23 10.05 -5.98 -10.59
N GLU A 24 10.31 -6.31 -9.32
CA GLU A 24 9.79 -7.51 -8.67
C GLU A 24 8.71 -7.13 -7.65
N GLY A 25 7.67 -7.94 -7.60
CA GLY A 25 6.58 -7.77 -6.64
C GLY A 25 7.06 -7.81 -5.18
N GLY A 26 6.37 -7.08 -4.31
CA GLY A 26 6.59 -7.11 -2.87
C GLY A 26 5.69 -8.17 -2.24
N LEU A 27 6.19 -8.94 -1.27
CA LEU A 27 5.40 -9.90 -0.50
C LEU A 27 5.67 -9.73 1.00
N ILE A 28 4.60 -9.57 1.79
CA ILE A 28 4.63 -9.61 3.25
C ILE A 28 3.64 -10.69 3.72
N SER A 29 4.05 -11.49 4.72
CA SER A 29 3.20 -12.50 5.36
C SER A 29 3.02 -12.14 6.83
N GLU A 30 1.78 -12.11 7.30
CA GLU A 30 1.42 -11.63 8.63
C GLU A 30 0.43 -12.58 9.29
N GLU A 31 0.46 -12.65 10.62
CA GLU A 31 -0.49 -13.45 11.38
C GLU A 31 -1.81 -12.71 11.55
N LEU A 32 -2.91 -13.45 11.37
CA LEU A 32 -4.22 -12.99 11.80
C LEU A 32 -4.27 -12.94 13.33
N PRO A 33 -4.84 -11.87 13.91
CA PRO A 33 -5.03 -11.79 15.34
C PRO A 33 -5.77 -13.01 15.90
N ALA A 34 -5.41 -13.38 17.13
CA ALA A 34 -5.85 -14.60 17.80
C ALA A 34 -5.37 -15.93 17.16
N GLY A 35 -4.37 -15.90 16.28
CA GLY A 35 -3.73 -17.11 15.75
C GLY A 35 -4.64 -17.92 14.82
N GLN A 36 -5.66 -17.28 14.24
CA GLN A 36 -6.66 -17.95 13.38
C GLN A 36 -6.19 -18.20 11.94
N GLY A 37 -4.97 -17.81 11.60
CA GLY A 37 -4.38 -18.03 10.29
C GLY A 37 -3.31 -16.99 9.95
N THR A 38 -2.87 -16.98 8.70
CA THR A 38 -1.96 -15.97 8.15
C THR A 38 -2.59 -15.36 6.91
N TYR A 39 -2.24 -14.10 6.63
CA TYR A 39 -2.58 -13.44 5.38
C TYR A 39 -1.32 -12.95 4.69
N GLN A 40 -1.39 -12.83 3.37
CA GLN A 40 -0.28 -12.37 2.54
C GLN A 40 -0.69 -11.13 1.77
N ILE A 41 0.13 -10.08 1.85
CA ILE A 41 -0.02 -8.89 1.03
C ILE A 41 0.99 -8.98 -0.11
N ARG A 42 0.50 -8.85 -1.34
CA ARG A 42 1.30 -8.78 -2.57
C ARG A 42 1.11 -7.44 -3.23
N MET A 43 2.20 -6.79 -3.59
CA MET A 43 2.18 -5.67 -4.51
C MET A 43 2.79 -6.16 -5.82
N ILE A 44 2.11 -5.92 -6.94
CA ILE A 44 2.48 -6.50 -8.24
C ILE A 44 2.33 -5.40 -9.31
N PRO A 45 3.41 -5.01 -9.99
CA PRO A 45 3.33 -4.11 -11.14
C PRO A 45 2.92 -4.87 -12.42
N TYR A 46 2.15 -4.22 -13.29
CA TYR A 46 1.64 -4.74 -14.55
C TYR A 46 1.85 -3.75 -15.70
N HIS A 47 2.06 -4.31 -16.89
CA HIS A 47 2.21 -3.55 -18.13
C HIS A 47 0.88 -2.98 -18.65
N ASP A 48 -0.25 -3.58 -18.27
CA ASP A 48 -1.57 -3.32 -18.85
C ASP A 48 -2.65 -3.04 -17.80
N ALA A 49 -3.66 -2.27 -18.22
CA ALA A 49 -4.81 -1.92 -17.38
C ALA A 49 -5.75 -3.09 -17.04
N GLN A 50 -5.58 -4.25 -17.68
CA GLN A 50 -6.35 -5.45 -17.38
C GLN A 50 -5.68 -6.33 -16.31
N PHE A 51 -4.50 -5.93 -15.83
CA PHE A 51 -3.73 -6.67 -14.82
C PHE A 51 -3.44 -8.12 -15.25
N THR A 52 -3.12 -8.30 -16.53
CA THR A 52 -2.89 -9.64 -17.12
C THR A 52 -1.43 -9.95 -17.39
N SER A 53 -0.60 -8.94 -17.63
CA SER A 53 0.82 -9.04 -17.92
C SER A 53 1.62 -8.40 -16.78
N PRO A 54 1.95 -9.14 -15.70
CA PRO A 54 2.80 -8.63 -14.64
C PRO A 54 4.21 -8.38 -15.18
N TYR A 55 4.91 -7.43 -14.58
CA TYR A 55 6.37 -7.35 -14.74
C TYR A 55 7.01 -8.56 -14.04
N ASP A 56 7.99 -9.17 -14.67
CA ASP A 56 8.73 -10.32 -14.12
C ASP A 56 10.24 -10.10 -14.27
N GLY A 57 10.97 -10.29 -13.17
CA GLY A 57 12.43 -10.17 -13.11
C GLY A 57 12.99 -8.78 -13.46
N GLN A 58 14.09 -8.79 -14.23
CA GLN A 58 14.83 -7.58 -14.60
C GLN A 58 14.23 -6.91 -15.83
N VAL A 59 13.40 -5.89 -15.61
CA VAL A 59 12.77 -5.11 -16.69
C VAL A 59 13.15 -3.65 -16.58
N GLN A 60 13.69 -3.07 -17.65
CA GLN A 60 13.89 -1.62 -17.73
C GLN A 60 12.56 -0.92 -18.02
N VAL A 61 12.18 0.01 -17.15
CA VAL A 61 10.98 0.84 -17.32
C VAL A 61 11.40 2.23 -17.75
N GLU A 62 10.80 2.75 -18.82
CA GLU A 62 11.11 4.08 -19.32
C GLU A 62 10.42 5.16 -18.49
N VAL A 63 11.06 6.32 -18.36
CA VAL A 63 10.41 7.50 -17.78
C VAL A 63 9.15 7.83 -18.57
N ASN A 64 8.09 8.25 -17.88
CA ASN A 64 6.77 8.58 -18.42
C ASN A 64 5.99 7.37 -18.98
N GLN A 65 6.52 6.15 -18.87
CA GLN A 65 5.75 4.93 -19.15
C GLN A 65 4.63 4.75 -18.12
N GLN A 66 3.42 4.45 -18.59
CA GLN A 66 2.28 4.16 -17.72
C GLN A 66 2.47 2.78 -17.05
N MET A 67 2.32 2.75 -15.73
CA MET A 67 2.42 1.56 -14.90
C MET A 67 1.08 1.30 -14.22
N TYR A 68 0.72 0.03 -14.08
CA TYR A 68 -0.44 -0.40 -13.31
C TYR A 68 0.05 -1.22 -12.12
N VAL A 69 -0.55 -1.05 -10.95
CA VAL A 69 -0.15 -1.74 -9.73
C VAL A 69 -1.37 -2.35 -9.07
N ALA A 70 -1.31 -3.64 -8.79
CA ALA A 70 -2.24 -4.33 -7.92
C ALA A 70 -1.63 -4.50 -6.53
N VAL A 71 -2.41 -4.23 -5.50
CA VAL A 71 -2.12 -4.61 -4.11
C VAL A 71 -3.17 -5.60 -3.67
N ASP A 72 -2.79 -6.87 -3.59
CA ASP A 72 -3.67 -8.00 -3.30
C ASP A 72 -3.43 -8.57 -1.90
N VAL A 73 -4.51 -9.04 -1.27
CA VAL A 73 -4.46 -9.71 0.03
C VAL A 73 -5.07 -11.09 -0.09
N GLU A 74 -4.26 -12.11 0.19
CA GLU A 74 -4.66 -13.52 0.24
C GLU A 74 -4.75 -14.03 1.69
N GLY A 75 -5.49 -15.11 1.92
CA GLY A 75 -5.66 -15.72 3.25
C GLY A 75 -6.74 -15.06 4.13
N VAL A 76 -7.56 -14.17 3.55
CA VAL A 76 -8.68 -13.51 4.23
C VAL A 76 -10.04 -13.88 3.59
N ASP A 77 -11.13 -13.71 4.33
CA ASP A 77 -12.49 -13.88 3.78
C ASP A 77 -12.82 -12.71 2.85
N ARG A 78 -12.83 -12.98 1.54
CA ARG A 78 -13.11 -12.00 0.47
C ARG A 78 -14.49 -11.36 0.57
N ASN A 79 -15.43 -11.97 1.28
CA ASN A 79 -16.77 -11.42 1.48
C ASN A 79 -16.85 -10.46 2.66
N GLN A 80 -15.86 -10.50 3.57
CA GLN A 80 -15.84 -9.70 4.79
C GLN A 80 -14.75 -8.64 4.78
N ILE A 81 -13.69 -8.84 4.00
CA ILE A 81 -12.49 -8.00 4.01
C ILE A 81 -12.30 -7.29 2.68
N ALA A 82 -12.09 -5.99 2.76
CA ALA A 82 -11.58 -5.18 1.67
C ALA A 82 -10.21 -4.61 2.02
N THR A 83 -9.35 -4.51 1.02
CA THR A 83 -8.01 -3.92 1.11
C THR A 83 -8.13 -2.44 0.78
N VAL A 84 -7.54 -1.59 1.61
CA VAL A 84 -7.53 -0.13 1.41
C VAL A 84 -6.08 0.37 1.40
N LEU A 85 -5.72 1.14 0.38
CA LEU A 85 -4.45 1.85 0.29
C LEU A 85 -4.59 3.20 0.97
N ASP A 86 -3.93 3.40 2.12
CA ASP A 86 -3.95 4.67 2.84
C ASP A 86 -3.04 5.70 2.18
N ASN A 87 -1.78 5.31 1.99
CA ASN A 87 -0.76 6.14 1.38
C ASN A 87 0.15 5.26 0.53
N CYS A 88 0.52 5.71 -0.65
CA CYS A 88 1.56 5.08 -1.46
C CYS A 88 2.55 6.15 -1.89
N TRP A 89 3.84 5.85 -1.82
CA TRP A 89 4.90 6.78 -2.15
C TRP A 89 6.10 6.03 -2.70
N ALA A 90 6.99 6.75 -3.38
CA ALA A 90 8.23 6.20 -3.88
C ALA A 90 9.45 6.88 -3.26
N THR A 91 10.55 6.15 -3.13
CA THR A 91 11.84 6.64 -2.64
C THR A 91 12.97 6.19 -3.58
N PRO A 92 14.13 6.87 -3.60
CA PRO A 92 15.27 6.49 -4.44
C PRO A 92 16.11 5.34 -3.87
N VAL A 93 15.77 4.84 -2.68
CA VAL A 93 16.50 3.79 -1.96
C VAL A 93 15.51 2.84 -1.29
N ASN A 94 15.92 1.63 -0.95
CA ASN A 94 15.05 0.65 -0.28
C ASN A 94 14.84 0.99 1.22
N ASP A 95 14.26 2.14 1.49
CA ASP A 95 13.94 2.65 2.82
C ASP A 95 12.66 3.47 2.71
N SER A 96 11.59 2.98 3.33
CA SER A 96 10.27 3.62 3.29
C SER A 96 10.23 4.95 4.04
N ASP A 97 11.15 5.15 4.99
CA ASP A 97 11.26 6.36 5.81
C ASP A 97 12.28 7.36 5.27
N TYR A 98 12.82 7.10 4.07
CA TYR A 98 13.78 8.00 3.45
C TYR A 98 13.19 9.41 3.26
N HIS A 99 13.97 10.40 3.67
CA HIS A 99 13.55 11.81 3.69
C HIS A 99 13.13 12.37 2.32
N ILE A 100 13.68 11.84 1.22
CA ILE A 100 13.27 12.19 -0.15
C ILE A 100 12.27 11.15 -0.63
N ARG A 101 11.03 11.58 -0.81
CA ARG A 101 9.95 10.72 -1.30
C ARG A 101 9.00 11.48 -2.22
N TRP A 102 8.32 10.75 -3.08
CA TRP A 102 7.26 11.26 -3.93
C TRP A 102 5.95 10.53 -3.62
N ASN A 103 4.92 11.26 -3.19
CA ASN A 103 3.63 10.64 -2.83
C ASN A 103 2.79 10.42 -4.09
N LEU A 104 2.25 9.21 -4.23
CA LEU A 104 1.34 8.83 -5.32
C LEU A 104 -0.11 8.80 -4.81
N ILE A 105 -0.33 8.18 -3.65
CA ILE A 105 -1.63 8.13 -2.97
C ILE A 105 -1.46 8.76 -1.59
N MET A 106 -2.39 9.63 -1.22
CA MET A 106 -2.43 10.31 0.07
C MET A 106 -3.85 10.26 0.63
N ARG A 107 -3.99 9.67 1.82
CA ARG A 107 -5.29 9.51 2.50
C ARG A 107 -6.34 8.90 1.58
N GLU A 108 -5.99 7.74 1.03
CA GLU A 108 -6.84 6.89 0.18
C GLU A 108 -7.10 7.42 -1.24
N CYS A 109 -6.60 8.61 -1.58
CA CYS A 109 -6.84 9.28 -2.84
C CYS A 109 -5.56 9.60 -3.60
N GLN A 110 -5.66 9.70 -4.92
CA GLN A 110 -4.55 10.16 -5.76
C GLN A 110 -4.01 11.52 -5.29
N ASN A 111 -2.69 11.67 -5.34
CA ASN A 111 -2.01 12.91 -4.99
C ASN A 111 -2.46 14.04 -5.95
N PRO A 112 -3.09 15.12 -5.46
CA PRO A 112 -3.55 16.22 -6.31
C PRO A 112 -2.41 16.96 -7.03
N ASP A 113 -1.17 16.85 -6.52
CA ASP A 113 0.01 17.48 -7.11
C ASP A 113 0.65 16.59 -8.21
N ASP A 114 0.16 15.36 -8.38
CA ASP A 114 0.60 14.42 -9.42
C ASP A 114 -0.57 14.07 -10.37
N GLY A 115 -0.58 14.72 -11.53
CA GLY A 115 -1.61 14.49 -12.56
C GLY A 115 -1.50 13.17 -13.31
N THR A 116 -0.52 12.32 -12.98
CA THR A 116 -0.30 11.03 -13.66
C THR A 116 -0.90 9.84 -12.90
N VAL A 117 -1.30 10.04 -11.65
CA VAL A 117 -1.80 8.98 -10.77
C VAL A 117 -3.31 8.84 -10.90
N GLU A 118 -3.78 7.61 -11.02
CA GLU A 118 -5.19 7.27 -10.97
C GLU A 118 -5.43 6.13 -9.97
N VAL A 119 -6.35 6.32 -9.03
CA VAL A 119 -6.82 5.24 -8.15
C VAL A 119 -8.01 4.57 -8.83
N LEU A 120 -7.78 3.38 -9.37
CA LEU A 120 -8.77 2.62 -10.17
C LEU A 120 -9.77 1.89 -9.29
N GLN A 121 -9.31 1.33 -8.17
CA GLN A 121 -10.15 0.66 -7.18
C GLN A 121 -9.47 0.70 -5.81
N ASN A 122 -10.21 1.09 -4.77
CA ASN A 122 -9.71 1.09 -3.41
C ASN A 122 -10.85 0.71 -2.45
N GLY A 123 -10.67 -0.30 -1.60
CA GLY A 123 -11.67 -0.66 -0.58
C GLY A 123 -12.93 -1.39 -1.05
N ASN A 124 -12.94 -1.97 -2.26
CA ASN A 124 -14.11 -2.69 -2.80
C ASN A 124 -13.98 -4.23 -2.76
N GLY A 125 -12.82 -4.74 -2.39
CA GLY A 125 -12.51 -6.17 -2.32
C GLY A 125 -11.09 -6.37 -1.81
N THR A 126 -10.57 -7.59 -1.86
CA THR A 126 -9.22 -7.90 -1.35
C THR A 126 -8.07 -7.36 -2.21
N THR A 127 -8.38 -6.80 -3.37
CA THR A 127 -7.41 -6.20 -4.28
C THR A 127 -7.73 -4.74 -4.53
N SER A 128 -6.72 -3.89 -4.37
CA SER A 128 -6.76 -2.47 -4.76
C SER A 128 -5.86 -2.23 -5.96
N TYR A 129 -6.27 -1.30 -6.82
CA TYR A 129 -5.63 -1.01 -8.10
C TYR A 129 -5.39 0.48 -8.24
N PHE A 130 -4.18 0.83 -8.67
CA PHE A 130 -3.87 2.19 -9.09
C PHE A 130 -2.89 2.18 -10.25
N SER A 131 -2.77 3.31 -10.91
CA SER A 131 -1.82 3.52 -11.99
C SER A 131 -1.06 4.83 -11.78
N PHE A 132 0.13 4.92 -12.34
CA PHE A 132 0.94 6.14 -12.35
C PHE A 132 1.89 6.13 -13.54
N ARG A 133 2.48 7.27 -13.89
CA ARG A 133 3.57 7.29 -14.87
C ARG A 133 4.91 7.23 -14.18
N MET A 134 5.80 6.40 -14.72
CA MET A 134 7.15 6.23 -14.19
C MET A 134 7.92 7.55 -14.21
N PHE A 135 8.76 7.75 -13.21
CA PHE A 135 9.60 8.94 -13.05
C PHE A 135 11.01 8.53 -12.61
N THR A 136 11.84 9.48 -12.19
CA THR A 136 13.15 9.20 -11.60
C THR A 136 13.51 10.27 -10.58
N PHE A 137 14.34 9.93 -9.60
CA PHE A 137 14.91 10.88 -8.65
C PHE A 137 16.25 11.40 -9.19
N SER A 138 16.18 12.42 -10.04
CA SER A 138 17.35 12.99 -10.72
C SER A 138 18.47 13.35 -9.73
N GLY A 139 19.68 12.86 -10.03
CA GLY A 139 20.88 13.14 -9.23
C GLY A 139 21.05 12.29 -7.97
N ILE A 140 20.18 11.30 -7.72
CA ILE A 140 20.26 10.44 -6.53
C ILE A 140 20.40 8.96 -6.92
N SER A 141 19.41 8.43 -7.63
CA SER A 141 19.40 7.04 -8.08
C SER A 141 18.54 6.88 -9.33
N ASP A 142 18.93 5.93 -10.18
CA ASP A 142 18.14 5.41 -11.29
C ASP A 142 17.11 4.35 -10.84
N ARG A 143 17.12 3.99 -9.56
CA ARG A 143 16.15 3.09 -8.94
C ARG A 143 15.08 3.86 -8.19
N ILE A 144 13.88 3.31 -8.22
CA ILE A 144 12.74 3.74 -7.42
C ILE A 144 12.33 2.56 -6.54
N PHE A 145 11.85 2.83 -5.34
CA PHE A 145 11.22 1.84 -4.49
C PHE A 145 9.83 2.36 -4.16
N LEU A 146 8.80 1.59 -4.52
CA LEU A 146 7.41 1.90 -4.27
C LEU A 146 7.00 1.31 -2.93
N HIS A 147 6.36 2.12 -2.11
CA HIS A 147 5.88 1.76 -0.79
C HIS A 147 4.38 2.03 -0.71
N CYS A 148 3.63 1.15 -0.06
CA CYS A 148 2.23 1.40 0.26
C CYS A 148 1.95 1.02 1.71
N GLN A 149 1.26 1.91 2.39
CA GLN A 149 0.58 1.69 3.64
C GLN A 149 -0.84 1.18 3.36
N VAL A 150 -1.16 0.00 3.88
CA VAL A 150 -2.36 -0.77 3.56
C VAL A 150 -3.11 -1.13 4.84
N HIS A 151 -4.43 -1.00 4.83
CA HIS A 151 -5.29 -1.51 5.88
C HIS A 151 -6.33 -2.52 5.38
N LEU A 152 -6.71 -3.43 6.28
CA LEU A 152 -7.83 -4.35 6.07
C LEU A 152 -9.10 -3.76 6.69
N CYS A 153 -10.13 -3.58 5.88
CA CYS A 153 -11.42 -3.05 6.30
C CYS A 153 -12.49 -4.14 6.31
N LEU A 154 -13.30 -4.17 7.37
CA LEU A 154 -14.48 -5.02 7.47
C LEU A 154 -15.65 -4.40 6.68
N VAL A 155 -16.05 -5.05 5.58
CA VAL A 155 -17.11 -4.58 4.66
C VAL A 155 -18.46 -4.44 5.38
N GLN A 156 -18.72 -5.27 6.40
CA GLN A 156 -19.96 -5.20 7.19
C GLN A 156 -20.12 -3.88 7.95
N ASN A 157 -19.02 -3.14 8.18
CA ASN A 157 -19.03 -1.88 8.93
C ASN A 157 -19.28 -0.64 8.05
N GLY A 158 -19.59 -0.82 6.75
CA GLY A 158 -19.95 0.26 5.84
C GLY A 158 -18.94 0.49 4.73
N ARG A 159 -18.81 1.74 4.27
CA ARG A 159 -17.88 2.09 3.18
C ARG A 159 -16.44 2.07 3.69
N CYS A 160 -15.59 1.26 3.06
CA CYS A 160 -14.19 1.10 3.44
C CYS A 160 -13.29 2.24 2.97
N ALA A 161 -13.42 2.66 1.71
CA ALA A 161 -12.63 3.76 1.17
C ALA A 161 -13.40 5.09 1.12
N LEU A 162 -12.67 6.19 1.25
CA LEU A 162 -13.14 7.56 1.08
C LEU A 162 -13.54 7.84 -0.38
N SER A 163 -14.57 8.67 -0.55
CA SER A 163 -14.77 9.33 -1.84
C SER A 163 -13.75 10.44 -2.00
N CYS A 164 -13.04 10.42 -3.12
CA CYS A 164 -12.04 11.43 -3.46
C CYS A 164 -12.63 12.76 -3.96
N ASP A 165 -13.96 12.93 -3.84
CA ASP A 165 -14.65 14.18 -4.16
C ASP A 165 -14.14 15.36 -3.32
N PRO A 166 -13.88 16.53 -3.94
CA PRO A 166 -13.37 17.72 -3.26
C PRO A 166 -14.18 18.14 -2.02
N GLY A 167 -15.48 17.86 -2.00
CA GLY A 167 -16.41 18.22 -0.94
C GLY A 167 -16.37 17.32 0.31
N TYR A 168 -15.88 16.09 0.19
CA TYR A 168 -15.89 15.11 1.30
C TYR A 168 -14.74 15.36 2.30
N ARG A 169 -13.62 15.93 1.84
CA ARG A 169 -12.42 16.23 2.64
C ARG A 169 -12.69 17.15 3.86
N ARG A 170 -13.70 18.01 3.81
CA ARG A 170 -14.04 18.94 4.91
C ARG A 170 -14.88 18.33 6.02
N ARG A 171 -15.68 17.28 5.74
CA ARG A 171 -16.69 16.78 6.71
C ARG A 171 -16.07 15.95 7.84
N ARG A 172 -15.01 15.17 7.57
CA ARG A 172 -14.39 14.30 8.60
C ARG A 172 -13.46 15.02 9.57
N ARG A 173 -13.02 16.27 9.27
CA ARG A 173 -12.28 17.09 10.26
C ARG A 173 -13.10 17.34 11.53
N ARG A 174 -14.42 17.12 11.49
CA ARG A 174 -15.36 17.26 12.61
C ARG A 174 -15.83 15.93 13.24
N SER A 175 -15.46 14.77 12.71
CA SER A 175 -15.95 13.46 13.21
C SER A 175 -14.83 12.55 13.73
N LEU A 176 -13.70 13.12 14.14
CA LEU A 176 -12.61 12.40 14.80
C LEU A 176 -12.97 12.14 16.28
N ASP A 177 -13.95 11.27 16.52
CA ASP A 177 -14.25 10.72 17.86
C ASP A 177 -14.45 9.20 17.78
N PHE A 178 -13.55 8.51 17.07
CA PHE A 178 -13.28 7.10 17.32
C PHE A 178 -11.76 6.91 17.33
N TYR A 179 -11.19 6.92 18.54
CA TYR A 179 -9.86 6.39 18.86
C TYR A 179 -9.72 5.00 18.20
N HIS A 180 -8.60 4.66 17.54
CA HIS A 180 -7.38 4.25 18.24
C HIS A 180 -6.10 4.67 17.52
N SER A 181 -5.12 5.00 18.36
CA SER A 181 -3.76 5.42 18.10
C SER A 181 -3.00 4.50 17.12
N ALA A 182 -2.63 5.03 15.95
CA ALA A 182 -1.39 4.61 15.33
C ALA A 182 -0.27 5.08 16.25
N ALA A 183 0.35 4.15 16.99
CA ALA A 183 1.59 4.45 17.67
C ALA A 183 2.63 4.76 16.57
N ASN A 184 2.91 6.05 16.34
CA ASN A 184 4.12 6.46 15.63
C ASN A 184 5.30 6.03 16.51
N HIS A 185 5.76 4.80 16.33
CA HIS A 185 7.00 4.35 16.93
C HIS A 185 8.14 5.02 16.16
N HIS A 186 8.56 6.21 16.63
CA HIS A 186 9.88 6.74 16.29
C HIS A 186 10.93 5.90 17.03
N GLY A 187 11.15 4.67 16.54
CA GLY A 187 12.15 3.74 17.03
C GLY A 187 13.18 3.49 15.95
N SER A 188 14.31 4.19 16.01
CA SER A 188 15.48 3.87 15.17
C SER A 188 15.97 2.46 15.49
N LEU A 189 15.69 1.48 14.63
CA LEU A 189 16.31 0.16 14.68
C LEU A 189 17.77 0.27 14.20
N ARG A 190 18.70 0.37 15.15
CA ARG A 190 20.13 0.15 14.88
C ARG A 190 20.33 -1.32 14.51
N LYS A 191 20.98 -1.60 13.37
CA LYS A 191 21.54 -2.92 13.07
C LYS A 191 22.51 -3.30 14.20
N LEU A 192 22.26 -4.43 14.86
CA LEU A 192 23.30 -5.16 15.58
C LEU A 192 24.20 -5.81 14.53
N SER A 193 25.38 -5.24 14.32
CA SER A 193 26.49 -5.97 13.72
C SER A 193 26.85 -7.12 14.68
N ASN A 194 26.72 -8.36 14.25
CA ASN A 194 27.29 -9.47 15.01
C ASN A 194 28.80 -9.49 14.72
N PRO A 195 29.68 -9.46 15.74
CA PRO A 195 31.10 -9.66 15.53
C PRO A 195 31.38 -11.15 15.36
N ASP A 196 32.25 -11.46 14.39
CA ASP A 196 33.07 -12.66 14.25
C ASP A 196 32.41 -14.04 14.35
N LYS A 197 32.24 -14.68 13.18
CA LYS A 197 32.79 -16.02 12.91
C LYS A 197 32.91 -16.30 11.42
#